data_AF-A0A966H0B9-F1
#
_entry.id   AF-A0A966H0B9-F1
#
_cell.length_a   1.000
_cell.length_b   1.000
_cell.length_c   1.000
_cell.angle_alpha   90.00
_cell.angle_beta   90.00
_cell.angle_gamma   90.00
#
_symmetry.space_group_name_H-M   'P 1'
#
loop_
_entity.id
_entity.type
_entity.pdbx_description
1 polymer ?
#
loop_
_entity_poly.entity_id
_entity_poly.type
_entity_poly.pdbx_seq_one_letter_code
_entity_poly.pdbx_strand_id
1 'polypeptide(L)'
;MAKTLTVASDKIKTLAVPVVMPAVTEMQAIPVGRYELYSGIPSMNIGHFILLTDGKYKVAFNDQEFDYEIGTYTYHADTHSIEWLTGLFRNNRWGGKIQNRGPNQYRIEFNKVTFGDSR
;
A
#
# COMPACT_ATOMS: atom_id res chain seq x y z
N MET A 1 42.49 30.06 63.59
CA MET A 1 41.72 30.92 62.67
C MET A 1 41.38 30.12 61.43
N ALA A 2 40.14 30.26 60.94
CA ALA A 2 39.59 29.85 59.63
C ALA A 2 39.49 28.33 59.35
N LYS A 3 38.42 27.78 58.76
CA LYS A 3 37.04 28.22 58.49
C LYS A 3 36.31 26.93 58.03
N THR A 4 35.16 26.62 58.61
CA THR A 4 34.25 25.58 58.11
C THR A 4 33.76 25.96 56.72
N LEU A 5 33.80 25.02 55.77
CA LEU A 5 33.14 25.13 54.46
C LEU A 5 32.13 23.99 54.34
N THR A 6 30.90 24.30 54.71
CA THR A 6 29.70 23.59 54.32
C THR A 6 29.51 23.78 52.82
N VAL A 7 29.49 22.70 52.04
CA VAL A 7 29.05 22.74 50.63
C VAL A 7 27.62 22.21 50.58
N ALA A 8 26.74 23.07 50.08
CA ALA A 8 25.30 22.87 49.97
C ALA A 8 24.94 21.83 48.90
N SER A 9 23.84 21.13 49.15
CA SER A 9 23.20 20.17 48.26
C SER A 9 22.59 20.88 47.04
N ASP A 10 23.18 20.69 45.87
CA ASP A 10 22.52 21.02 44.61
C ASP A 10 21.80 19.78 44.03
N LYS A 11 20.47 19.88 43.99
CA LYS A 11 19.58 18.89 43.42
C LYS A 11 19.82 18.79 41.91
N ILE A 12 20.29 17.64 41.44
CA ILE A 12 20.39 17.35 40.01
C ILE A 12 18.97 17.28 39.42
N LYS A 13 18.58 18.32 38.70
CA LYS A 13 17.32 18.38 37.95
C LYS A 13 17.47 17.46 36.74
N THR A 14 16.90 16.25 36.82
CA THR A 14 16.86 15.30 35.71
C THR A 14 15.99 15.90 34.60
N LEU A 15 16.62 16.35 33.52
CA LEU A 15 15.93 16.78 32.31
C LEU A 15 15.37 15.52 31.65
N ALA A 16 14.08 15.29 31.80
CA ALA A 16 13.35 14.29 31.02
C ALA A 16 13.33 14.76 29.57
N VAL A 17 14.29 14.28 28.76
CA VAL A 17 14.20 14.41 27.31
C VAL A 17 13.07 13.46 26.88
N PRO A 18 11.98 13.96 26.27
CA PRO A 18 10.97 13.08 25.72
C PRO A 18 11.62 12.28 24.59
N VAL A 19 11.80 10.98 24.81
CA VAL A 19 12.12 10.03 23.75
C VAL A 19 10.90 9.99 22.85
N VAL A 20 10.93 10.77 21.77
CA VAL A 20 9.97 10.66 20.68
C VAL A 20 10.23 9.29 20.06
N MET A 21 9.48 8.28 20.49
CA MET A 21 9.46 7.00 19.79
C MET A 21 8.95 7.29 18.37
N PRO A 22 9.67 6.90 17.31
CA PRO A 22 9.09 6.95 15.99
C PRO A 22 7.80 6.12 16.05
N ALA A 23 6.68 6.74 15.67
CA ALA A 23 5.45 6.02 15.45
C ALA A 23 5.78 4.84 14.54
N VAL A 24 5.54 3.62 15.00
CA VAL A 24 5.58 2.45 14.14
C VAL A 24 4.45 2.68 13.14
N THR A 25 4.80 3.20 11.97
CA THR A 25 3.89 3.25 10.83
C THR A 25 3.45 1.81 10.63
N GLU A 26 2.17 1.52 10.91
CA GLU A 26 1.59 0.25 10.51
C GLU A 26 1.96 0.05 9.05
N MET A 27 2.75 -0.97 8.79
CA MET A 27 3.01 -1.45 7.44
C MET A 27 1.63 -1.81 6.90
N GLN A 28 0.98 -0.87 6.20
CA GLN A 28 -0.35 -1.10 5.66
C GLN A 28 -0.23 -2.28 4.71
N ALA A 29 -0.80 -3.40 5.16
CA ALA A 29 -0.75 -4.64 4.42
C ALA A 29 -1.32 -4.38 3.03
N ILE A 30 -0.53 -4.72 2.01
CA ILE A 30 -0.98 -4.62 0.63
C ILE A 30 -2.30 -5.41 0.47
N PRO A 31 -3.35 -4.82 -0.13
CA PRO A 31 -4.60 -5.54 -0.35
C PRO A 31 -4.39 -6.55 -1.48
N VAL A 32 -3.91 -7.73 -1.15
CA VAL A 32 -3.77 -8.85 -2.08
C VAL A 32 -5.11 -9.57 -2.24
N GLY A 33 -5.30 -10.24 -3.38
CA GLY A 33 -6.52 -10.99 -3.65
C GLY A 33 -7.04 -10.82 -5.06
N ARG A 34 -8.28 -11.25 -5.25
CA ARG A 34 -8.99 -11.23 -6.53
C ARG A 34 -9.79 -9.95 -6.69
N TYR A 35 -9.69 -9.37 -7.88
CA TYR A 35 -10.38 -8.18 -8.32
C TYR A 35 -11.15 -8.49 -9.60
N GLU A 36 -12.38 -7.99 -9.70
CA GLU A 36 -13.15 -7.98 -10.94
C GLU A 36 -12.79 -6.72 -11.72
N LEU A 37 -12.35 -6.87 -12.97
CA LEU A 37 -11.98 -5.76 -13.83
C LEU A 37 -13.21 -5.21 -14.56
N TYR A 38 -13.36 -3.90 -14.51
CA TYR A 38 -14.43 -3.19 -15.20
C TYR A 38 -13.86 -2.14 -16.16
N SER A 39 -14.55 -1.91 -17.28
CA SER A 39 -14.27 -0.77 -18.18
C SER A 39 -15.52 0.00 -18.60
N GLY A 40 -15.34 1.28 -18.89
CA GLY A 40 -16.34 2.12 -19.58
C GLY A 40 -17.43 2.71 -18.68
N ILE A 41 -18.36 3.42 -19.33
CA ILE A 41 -19.59 3.98 -18.75
C ILE A 41 -20.75 3.61 -19.70
N PRO A 42 -21.71 2.75 -19.30
CA PRO A 42 -21.78 2.04 -18.02
C PRO A 42 -20.63 1.04 -17.86
N SER A 43 -20.30 0.72 -16.61
CA SER A 43 -19.20 -0.20 -16.29
C SER A 43 -19.55 -1.62 -16.71
N MET A 44 -18.71 -2.21 -17.55
CA MET A 44 -18.82 -3.58 -18.04
C MET A 44 -17.69 -4.43 -17.45
N ASN A 45 -18.01 -5.60 -16.91
CA ASN A 45 -16.98 -6.56 -16.49
C ASN A 45 -16.20 -7.04 -17.73
N ILE A 46 -14.88 -6.92 -17.69
CA ILE A 46 -13.97 -7.32 -18.77
C ILE A 46 -13.00 -8.42 -18.35
N GLY A 47 -13.12 -8.94 -17.14
CA GLY A 47 -12.35 -10.08 -16.67
C GLY A 47 -11.88 -9.94 -15.22
N HIS A 48 -10.71 -10.50 -14.95
CA HIS A 48 -10.24 -10.76 -13.59
C HIS A 48 -8.78 -10.38 -13.42
N PHE A 49 -8.46 -9.85 -12.25
CA PHE A 49 -7.12 -9.50 -11.84
C PHE A 49 -6.82 -10.11 -10.47
N ILE A 50 -5.66 -10.71 -10.29
CA ILE A 50 -5.23 -11.31 -9.02
C ILE A 50 -3.89 -10.71 -8.63
N LEU A 51 -3.85 -10.04 -7.48
CA LEU A 51 -2.64 -9.48 -6.88
C LEU A 51 -2.08 -10.48 -5.85
N LEU A 52 -0.85 -10.94 -6.04
CA LEU A 52 -0.21 -11.98 -5.23
C LEU A 52 0.85 -11.39 -4.30
N THR A 53 0.98 -11.95 -3.09
CA THR A 53 1.92 -11.47 -2.06
C THR A 53 3.40 -11.54 -2.44
N ASP A 54 3.77 -12.30 -3.47
CA ASP A 54 5.15 -12.46 -3.95
C ASP A 54 5.58 -11.39 -4.97
N GLY A 55 4.81 -10.30 -5.12
CA GLY A 55 5.11 -9.22 -6.05
C GLY A 55 4.73 -9.55 -7.50
N LYS A 56 3.85 -10.54 -7.72
CA LYS A 56 3.33 -10.90 -9.04
C LYS A 56 1.84 -10.63 -9.15
N TYR A 57 1.38 -10.47 -10.37
CA TYR A 57 -0.04 -10.44 -10.67
C TYR A 57 -0.39 -11.36 -11.83
N LYS A 58 -1.66 -11.78 -11.86
CA LYS A 58 -2.29 -12.45 -12.99
C LYS A 58 -3.44 -11.60 -13.50
N VAL A 59 -3.63 -11.54 -14.81
CA VAL A 59 -4.76 -10.86 -15.42
C VAL A 59 -5.33 -11.69 -16.56
N ALA A 60 -6.65 -11.81 -16.63
CA ALA A 60 -7.39 -12.42 -17.72
C ALA A 60 -8.48 -11.45 -18.19
N PHE A 61 -8.61 -11.23 -19.50
CA PHE A 61 -9.61 -10.33 -20.10
C PHE A 61 -10.80 -11.11 -20.68
N ASN A 62 -11.32 -12.03 -19.89
CA ASN A 62 -12.45 -12.87 -20.22
C ASN A 62 -13.07 -13.39 -18.91
N ASP A 63 -14.19 -14.09 -19.03
CA ASP A 63 -14.90 -14.75 -17.94
C ASP A 63 -14.22 -16.07 -17.47
N GLN A 64 -13.24 -16.54 -18.22
CA GLN A 64 -12.60 -17.84 -18.05
C GLN A 64 -11.12 -17.65 -17.69
N GLU A 65 -10.80 -17.67 -16.38
CA GLU A 65 -9.45 -17.47 -15.79
C GLU A 65 -8.35 -18.48 -16.25
N PHE A 66 -8.57 -19.23 -17.33
CA PHE A 66 -7.64 -20.22 -17.89
C PHE A 66 -6.55 -19.60 -18.76
N ASP A 67 -6.83 -18.49 -19.44
CA ASP A 67 -5.85 -17.77 -20.26
C ASP A 67 -5.50 -16.45 -19.57
N TYR A 68 -4.38 -16.47 -18.83
CA TYR A 68 -3.92 -15.34 -18.05
C TYR A 68 -2.53 -14.89 -18.47
N GLU A 69 -2.33 -13.58 -18.41
CA GLU A 69 -1.02 -12.94 -18.50
C GLU A 69 -0.45 -12.74 -17.10
N ILE A 70 0.88 -12.86 -16.97
CA ILE A 70 1.59 -12.61 -15.72
C ILE A 70 2.40 -11.32 -15.84
N GLY A 71 2.46 -10.57 -14.75
CA GLY A 71 3.49 -9.55 -14.58
C GLY A 71 3.96 -9.43 -13.13
N THR A 72 4.87 -8.50 -12.90
CA THR A 72 5.45 -8.20 -11.59
C THR A 72 5.16 -6.75 -11.21
N TYR A 73 5.16 -6.47 -9.91
CA TYR A 73 4.86 -5.15 -9.38
C TYR A 73 5.64 -4.86 -8.10
N THR A 74 5.65 -3.59 -7.69
CA THR A 74 6.04 -3.14 -6.36
C THR A 74 4.95 -2.26 -5.78
N TYR A 75 4.67 -2.41 -4.49
CA TYR A 75 3.69 -1.59 -3.77
C TYR A 75 4.38 -0.48 -3.00
N HIS A 76 3.93 0.73 -3.24
CA HIS A 76 4.38 1.95 -2.59
C HIS A 76 3.36 2.34 -1.52
N ALA A 77 3.64 1.96 -0.27
CA ALA A 77 2.72 2.13 0.85
C ALA A 77 2.48 3.59 1.25
N ASP A 78 3.46 4.46 0.97
CA ASP A 78 3.41 5.90 1.18
C ASP A 78 2.39 6.61 0.27
N THR A 79 2.21 6.09 -0.95
CA THR A 79 1.34 6.67 -1.98
C THR A 79 0.10 5.84 -2.27
N HIS A 80 -0.07 4.70 -1.60
CA HIS A 80 -1.11 3.70 -1.87
C HIS A 80 -1.17 3.36 -3.36
N SER A 81 -0.02 3.12 -3.97
CA SER A 81 0.06 2.88 -5.41
C SER A 81 0.86 1.63 -5.74
N ILE A 82 0.51 1.02 -6.87
CA ILE A 82 1.21 -0.11 -7.43
C ILE A 82 2.00 0.39 -8.64
N GLU A 83 3.30 0.12 -8.64
CA GLU A 83 4.15 0.27 -9.81
C GLU A 83 4.27 -1.07 -10.53
N TRP A 84 3.88 -1.12 -11.80
CA TRP A 84 3.99 -2.32 -12.63
C TRP A 84 5.38 -2.42 -13.25
N LEU A 85 6.13 -3.46 -12.87
CA LEU A 85 7.51 -3.67 -13.30
C LEU A 85 7.62 -4.50 -14.59
N THR A 86 6.63 -5.37 -14.86
CA THR A 86 6.54 -6.18 -16.09
C THR A 86 5.08 -6.48 -16.46
N GLY A 87 4.87 -7.15 -17.60
CA GLY A 87 3.56 -7.62 -18.06
C GLY A 87 2.70 -6.53 -18.71
N LEU A 88 1.43 -6.87 -18.93
CA LEU A 88 0.50 -6.07 -19.71
C LEU A 88 0.31 -4.64 -19.17
N PHE A 89 0.23 -4.47 -17.86
CA PHE A 89 -0.06 -3.16 -17.26
C PHE A 89 1.10 -2.19 -17.38
N ARG A 90 2.34 -2.69 -17.34
CA ARG A 90 3.53 -1.88 -17.68
C ARG A 90 3.52 -1.48 -19.16
N ASN A 91 3.28 -2.44 -20.06
CA ASN A 91 3.34 -2.21 -21.51
C ASN A 91 2.29 -1.19 -21.97
N ASN A 92 1.10 -1.22 -21.37
CA ASN A 92 0.02 -0.27 -21.66
C ASN A 92 0.05 1.00 -20.79
N ARG A 93 1.05 1.16 -19.92
CA ARG A 93 1.20 2.30 -19.00
C ARG A 93 -0.04 2.54 -18.15
N TRP A 94 -0.66 1.48 -17.67
CA TRP A 94 -1.76 1.59 -16.72
C TRP A 94 -1.22 1.98 -15.35
N GLY A 95 -2.02 2.72 -14.58
CA GLY A 95 -1.76 3.05 -13.18
C GLY A 95 -2.17 1.91 -12.25
N GLY A 96 -2.09 2.14 -10.95
CA GLY A 96 -2.43 1.15 -9.93
C GLY A 96 -2.76 1.83 -8.60
N LYS A 97 -3.57 2.88 -8.62
CA LYS A 97 -3.91 3.62 -7.40
C LYS A 97 -4.92 2.81 -6.58
N ILE A 98 -4.59 2.53 -5.33
CA ILE A 98 -5.47 1.81 -4.42
C ILE A 98 -6.38 2.80 -3.71
N GLN A 99 -7.67 2.48 -3.67
CA GLN A 99 -8.67 3.18 -2.88
C GLN A 99 -9.31 2.19 -1.89
N ASN A 100 -9.37 2.60 -0.63
CA ASN A 100 -10.17 1.90 0.36
C ASN A 100 -11.64 2.36 0.22
N ARG A 101 -12.55 1.41 -0.02
CA ARG A 101 -13.99 1.65 -0.20
C ARG A 101 -14.83 1.19 0.99
N GLY A 102 -14.22 0.54 1.97
CA GLY A 102 -14.89 0.00 3.15
C GLY A 102 -14.09 -1.11 3.83
N PRO A 103 -14.64 -1.76 4.87
CA PRO A 103 -13.99 -2.89 5.53
C PRO A 103 -13.67 -4.00 4.52
N ASN A 104 -12.40 -4.29 4.30
CA ASN A 104 -11.90 -5.27 3.33
C ASN A 104 -12.37 -5.04 1.88
N GLN A 105 -12.79 -3.82 1.53
CA GLN A 105 -13.20 -3.46 0.17
C GLN A 105 -12.20 -2.51 -0.43
N TYR A 106 -11.55 -2.94 -1.50
CA TYR A 106 -10.49 -2.21 -2.18
C TYR A 106 -10.80 -2.05 -3.65
N ARG A 107 -10.44 -0.89 -4.20
CA ARG A 107 -10.43 -0.63 -5.63
C ARG A 107 -9.00 -0.35 -6.09
N ILE A 108 -8.60 -0.95 -7.20
CA ILE A 108 -7.38 -0.57 -7.93
C ILE A 108 -7.81 0.20 -9.17
N GLU A 109 -7.47 1.49 -9.25
CA GLU A 109 -7.70 2.31 -10.43
C GLU A 109 -6.52 2.17 -11.39
N PHE A 110 -6.79 1.56 -12.55
CA PHE A 110 -5.81 1.38 -13.61
C PHE A 110 -5.76 2.58 -14.56
N ASN A 111 -6.90 3.21 -14.82
CA ASN A 111 -7.00 4.49 -15.54
C ASN A 111 -8.37 5.14 -15.28
N LYS A 112 -8.68 6.25 -15.98
CA LYS A 112 -9.94 7.00 -15.79
C LYS A 112 -11.21 6.17 -15.99
N VAL A 113 -11.16 5.11 -16.81
CA VAL A 113 -12.33 4.31 -17.19
C VAL A 113 -12.19 2.84 -16.84
N THR A 114 -11.06 2.41 -16.26
CA THR A 114 -10.74 1.01 -15.95
C THR A 114 -10.33 0.88 -14.50
N PHE A 115 -11.00 0.01 -13.76
CA PHE A 115 -10.73 -0.25 -12.36
C PHE A 115 -10.99 -1.72 -12.02
N GLY A 116 -10.35 -2.19 -10.96
CA GLY A 116 -10.60 -3.50 -10.36
C GLY A 116 -11.21 -3.34 -8.97
N ASP A 117 -12.35 -3.96 -8.69
CA ASP A 117 -12.93 -4.00 -7.34
C ASP A 117 -12.69 -5.36 -6.70
N SER A 118 -12.25 -5.36 -5.44
CA SER A 118 -12.02 -6.59 -4.67
C SER A 118 -13.31 -7.38 -4.51
N ARG A 119 -13.25 -8.69 -4.71
CA ARG A 119 -14.37 -9.60 -4.46
C ARG A 119 -14.49 -9.99 -2.99
#